data_AF-A0A0Q4QHX6-F1
#
_entry.id   AF-A0A0Q4QHX6-F1
#
_cell.length_a   1.000
_cell.length_b   1.000
_cell.length_c   1.000
_cell.angle_alpha   90.00
_cell.angle_beta   90.00
_cell.angle_gamma   90.00
#
_symmetry.space_group_name_H-M   'P 1'
#
loop_
_entity.id
_entity.type
_entity.pdbx_description
1 polymer ?
#
loop_
_entity_poly.entity_id
_entity_poly.type
_entity_poly.pdbx_seq_one_letter_code
_entity_poly.pdbx_strand_id
1 'polypeptide(L)'
;MSAIEASSKKIADIISVIDGIAFQTNILALNAAVEAARAGEQGRGFAVVASEVRTLAQRSAGAAKEIKDLIETSVDKVSEGSQLVHQAGTTMGEIVSSVQRVTDIMAEISAASQEQSAGIEQVNQTVVQMDETTQQNAALVEEATAAARTMEDQANDLATAVSMFRTTTTRAAPAARPLLTVVPPAAKPQPAPGTPRPRPVPVSTLQADGGDWQEF
;
A
#
# COMPACT_ATOMS: atom_id res chain seq x y z
N MET A 1 7.78 -16.06 -29.73
CA MET A 1 8.16 -17.49 -29.63
C MET A 1 7.32 -18.40 -30.53
N SER A 2 6.01 -18.17 -30.68
CA SER A 2 5.15 -18.95 -31.60
C SER A 2 5.68 -19.10 -33.04
N ALA A 3 6.31 -18.07 -33.62
CA ALA A 3 6.94 -18.17 -34.94
C ALA A 3 8.11 -19.17 -35.00
N ILE A 4 8.89 -19.28 -33.91
CA ILE A 4 10.00 -20.24 -33.80
C ILE A 4 9.45 -21.65 -33.70
N GLU A 5 8.44 -21.87 -32.85
CA GLU A 5 7.75 -23.15 -32.71
C GLU A 5 7.16 -23.63 -34.05
N ALA A 6 6.46 -22.75 -34.76
CA ALA A 6 5.91 -23.05 -36.09
C ALA A 6 7.01 -23.38 -37.11
N SER A 7 8.13 -22.65 -37.10
CA SER A 7 9.27 -22.93 -37.97
C SER A 7 9.93 -24.26 -37.64
N SER A 8 10.11 -24.59 -36.36
CA SER A 8 10.67 -25.87 -35.91
C SER A 8 9.79 -27.05 -36.29
N LYS A 9 8.46 -26.91 -36.17
CA LYS A 9 7.51 -27.94 -36.62
C LYS A 9 7.61 -28.19 -38.13
N LYS A 10 7.71 -27.13 -38.93
CA LYS A 10 7.91 -27.24 -40.37
C LYS A 10 9.22 -27.94 -40.72
N ILE A 11 10.29 -27.71 -39.94
CA ILE A 11 11.56 -28.42 -40.10
C ILE A 11 11.36 -29.92 -39.79
N ALA A 12 10.67 -30.28 -38.70
CA ALA A 12 10.38 -31.67 -38.36
C ALA A 12 9.64 -32.41 -39.49
N ASP A 13 8.65 -31.75 -40.12
CA ASP A 13 7.94 -32.31 -41.27
C ASP A 13 8.87 -32.57 -42.47
N ILE A 14 9.78 -31.63 -42.78
CA ILE A 14 10.77 -31.78 -43.85
C ILE A 14 11.73 -32.94 -43.54
N ILE A 15 12.20 -33.07 -42.30
CA ILE A 15 13.08 -34.17 -41.88
C ILE A 15 12.36 -35.52 -42.02
N SER A 16 11.05 -35.58 -41.72
CA SER A 16 10.25 -36.79 -41.94
C SER A 16 10.17 -37.19 -43.42
N VAL A 17 10.13 -36.22 -44.35
CA VAL A 17 10.19 -36.49 -45.79
C VAL A 17 11.58 -37.01 -46.19
N ILE A 18 12.65 -36.44 -45.63
CA ILE A 18 14.03 -36.88 -45.91
C ILE A 18 14.27 -38.32 -45.42
N ASP A 19 13.78 -38.69 -44.23
CA ASP A 19 13.82 -40.07 -43.74
C ASP A 19 13.04 -41.02 -44.66
N GLY A 20 11.88 -40.60 -45.16
CA GLY A 20 11.13 -41.33 -46.18
C GLY A 20 11.91 -41.55 -47.49
N ILE A 21 12.62 -40.53 -47.98
CA ILE A 21 13.48 -40.63 -49.17
C ILE A 21 14.66 -41.58 -48.91
N ALA A 22 15.27 -41.52 -47.73
CA ALA A 22 16.34 -42.43 -47.34
C ALA A 22 15.85 -43.87 -47.29
N PHE A 23 14.66 -44.12 -46.75
CA PHE A 23 14.02 -45.43 -46.74
C PHE A 23 13.76 -45.95 -48.17
N GLN A 24 13.17 -45.14 -49.04
CA GLN A 24 12.93 -45.51 -50.44
C GLN A 24 14.24 -45.83 -51.18
N THR A 25 15.28 -45.02 -50.97
CA THR A 25 16.62 -45.23 -51.56
C THR A 25 17.24 -46.54 -51.07
N ASN A 26 17.05 -46.88 -49.79
CA ASN A 26 17.51 -48.15 -49.21
C ASN A 26 16.79 -49.36 -49.85
N ILE A 27 15.48 -49.27 -50.12
CA ILE A 27 14.73 -50.33 -50.82
C ILE A 27 15.17 -50.45 -52.29
N LEU A 28 15.38 -49.33 -52.99
CA LEU A 28 15.90 -49.32 -54.36
C LEU A 28 17.29 -49.97 -54.45
N ALA A 29 18.18 -49.66 -53.51
CA ALA A 29 19.51 -50.25 -53.43
C ALA A 29 19.47 -51.76 -53.17
N LEU A 30 18.54 -52.22 -52.32
CA LEU A 30 18.31 -53.64 -52.09
C LEU A 30 17.86 -54.36 -53.36
N ASN A 31 16.89 -53.80 -54.08
CA ASN A 31 16.41 -54.36 -55.34
C ASN A 31 17.52 -54.43 -56.40
N ALA A 32 18.35 -53.38 -56.49
CA ALA A 32 19.50 -53.34 -57.38
C ALA A 32 20.55 -54.41 -57.04
N ALA A 33 20.80 -54.65 -55.74
CA ALA A 33 21.70 -55.72 -55.30
C ALA A 33 21.18 -57.11 -55.68
N VAL A 34 19.86 -57.33 -55.60
CA VAL A 34 19.21 -58.59 -56.03
C VAL A 34 19.35 -58.79 -57.55
N GLU A 35 19.09 -57.76 -58.34
CA GLU A 35 19.20 -57.87 -59.81
C GLU A 35 20.67 -58.04 -60.26
N ALA A 36 21.60 -57.39 -59.56
CA ALA A 36 23.04 -57.59 -59.78
C ALA A 36 23.48 -59.03 -59.47
N ALA A 37 22.95 -59.65 -58.41
CA ALA A 37 23.19 -61.05 -58.11
C ALA A 37 22.61 -61.98 -59.19
N ARG A 38 21.45 -61.62 -59.75
CA ARG A 38 20.79 -62.36 -60.84
C ARG A 38 21.57 -62.31 -62.15
N ALA A 39 22.25 -61.20 -62.43
CA ALA A 39 23.11 -61.03 -63.61
C ALA A 39 24.47 -61.76 -63.51
N GLY A 40 24.77 -62.40 -62.38
CA GLY A 40 26.01 -63.15 -62.15
C GLY A 40 27.27 -62.27 -62.26
N GLU A 41 28.28 -62.74 -63.01
CA GLU A 41 29.57 -62.05 -63.16
C GLU A 41 29.44 -60.65 -63.79
N GLN A 42 28.46 -60.45 -64.68
CA GLN A 42 28.22 -59.15 -65.33
C GLN A 42 27.66 -58.09 -64.37
N GLY A 43 27.06 -58.54 -63.25
CA GLY A 43 26.47 -57.67 -62.23
C GLY A 43 27.44 -57.24 -61.13
N ARG A 44 28.69 -57.72 -61.11
CA ARG A 44 29.64 -57.47 -60.01
C ARG A 44 29.85 -55.98 -59.71
N GLY A 45 30.02 -55.15 -60.73
CA GLY A 45 30.18 -53.71 -60.56
C GLY A 45 28.93 -53.03 -59.99
N PHE A 46 27.74 -53.44 -60.45
CA PHE A 46 26.46 -52.93 -59.94
C PHE A 46 26.20 -53.35 -58.50
N ALA A 47 26.61 -54.55 -58.09
CA ALA A 47 26.46 -55.03 -56.71
C ALA A 47 27.24 -54.15 -55.70
N VAL A 48 28.45 -53.70 -56.06
CA VAL A 48 29.25 -52.81 -55.20
C VAL A 48 28.57 -51.44 -55.07
N VAL A 49 28.12 -50.86 -56.18
CA VAL A 49 27.40 -49.58 -56.16
C VAL A 49 26.11 -49.68 -55.33
N ALA A 50 25.35 -50.77 -55.48
CA ALA A 50 24.14 -50.99 -54.70
C ALA A 50 24.42 -51.09 -53.20
N SER A 51 25.50 -51.74 -52.79
CA SER A 51 25.93 -51.80 -51.38
C SER A 51 26.32 -50.42 -50.83
N GLU A 52 27.02 -49.61 -51.62
CA GLU A 52 27.43 -48.25 -51.22
C GLU A 52 26.22 -47.32 -51.08
N VAL A 53 25.29 -47.35 -52.05
CA VAL A 53 24.04 -46.58 -52.01
C VAL A 53 23.20 -46.98 -50.80
N ARG A 54 23.13 -48.27 -50.48
CA ARG A 54 22.42 -48.77 -49.28
C ARG A 54 23.04 -48.22 -48.00
N THR A 55 24.37 -48.26 -47.90
CA THR A 55 25.10 -47.74 -46.73
C THR A 55 24.89 -46.24 -46.57
N LEU A 56 24.91 -45.48 -47.68
CA LEU A 56 24.63 -44.05 -47.67
C LEU A 56 23.20 -43.75 -47.23
N ALA A 57 22.21 -44.50 -47.74
CA ALA A 57 20.81 -44.36 -47.35
C ALA A 57 20.59 -44.62 -45.86
N GLN A 58 21.23 -45.67 -45.29
CA GLN A 58 21.17 -45.96 -43.86
C GLN A 58 21.81 -44.84 -43.02
N ARG A 59 22.94 -44.27 -43.47
CA ARG A 59 23.56 -43.12 -42.82
C ARG A 59 22.68 -41.87 -42.86
N SER A 60 22.02 -41.60 -43.98
CA SER A 60 21.07 -40.49 -44.11
C SER A 60 19.86 -40.65 -43.19
N ALA A 61 19.30 -41.85 -43.07
CA ALA A 61 18.20 -42.14 -42.14
C ALA A 61 18.62 -41.94 -40.67
N GLY A 62 19.82 -42.40 -40.31
CA GLY A 62 20.40 -42.16 -38.97
C GLY A 62 20.54 -40.66 -38.65
N ALA A 63 21.12 -39.89 -39.58
CA ALA A 63 21.27 -38.44 -39.42
C ALA A 63 19.91 -37.71 -39.36
N ALA A 64 18.94 -38.12 -40.19
CA ALA A 64 17.59 -37.55 -40.16
C ALA A 64 16.93 -37.76 -38.78
N LYS A 65 17.09 -38.95 -38.18
CA LYS A 65 16.58 -39.23 -36.84
C LYS A 65 17.24 -38.36 -35.76
N GLU A 66 18.57 -38.23 -35.78
CA GLU A 66 19.29 -37.36 -34.83
C GLU A 66 18.84 -35.89 -34.94
N ILE A 67 18.64 -35.39 -36.16
CA ILE A 67 18.12 -34.02 -36.36
C ILE A 67 16.70 -33.90 -35.81
N LYS A 68 15.85 -34.90 -36.04
CA LYS A 68 14.47 -34.91 -35.52
C LYS A 68 14.45 -34.81 -33.99
N ASP A 69 15.23 -35.65 -33.30
CA ASP A 69 15.31 -35.66 -31.84
C ASP A 69 15.81 -34.30 -31.29
N LEU A 70 16.77 -33.67 -31.98
CA LEU A 70 17.29 -32.34 -31.61
C LEU A 70 16.24 -31.23 -31.81
N ILE A 71 15.43 -31.31 -32.86
CA ILE A 71 14.34 -30.38 -33.12
C ILE A 71 13.23 -30.55 -32.08
N GLU A 72 12.83 -31.78 -31.74
CA GLU A 72 11.85 -32.05 -30.69
C GLU A 72 12.31 -31.44 -29.35
N THR A 73 13.56 -31.71 -28.96
CA THR A 73 14.16 -31.11 -27.74
C THR A 73 14.17 -29.58 -27.79
N SER A 74 14.39 -28.99 -28.97
CA SER A 74 14.38 -27.53 -29.14
C SER A 74 12.99 -26.92 -29.02
N VAL A 75 11.96 -27.62 -29.53
CA VAL A 75 10.55 -27.20 -29.39
C VAL A 75 10.15 -27.21 -27.92
N ASP A 76 10.50 -28.25 -27.17
CA ASP A 76 10.19 -28.35 -25.74
C ASP A 76 10.82 -27.19 -24.94
N LYS A 77 12.10 -26.89 -25.19
CA LYS A 77 12.79 -25.76 -24.55
C LYS A 77 12.18 -24.40 -24.90
N VAL A 78 11.75 -24.22 -26.15
CA VAL A 78 11.07 -22.97 -26.57
C VAL A 78 9.71 -22.85 -25.89
N SER A 79 8.98 -23.96 -25.73
CA SER A 79 7.69 -23.98 -25.02
C SER A 79 7.86 -23.62 -23.54
N GLU A 80 8.81 -24.24 -22.85
CA GLU A 80 9.15 -23.93 -21.46
C GLU A 80 9.57 -22.45 -21.31
N GLY A 81 10.47 -21.98 -22.18
CA GLY A 81 10.88 -20.57 -22.20
C GLY A 81 9.71 -19.61 -22.44
N SER A 82 8.74 -19.99 -23.27
CA SER A 82 7.54 -19.18 -23.52
C SER A 82 6.64 -19.07 -22.29
N GLN A 83 6.51 -20.14 -21.51
CA GLN A 83 5.76 -20.12 -20.25
C GLN A 83 6.43 -19.21 -19.22
N LEU A 84 7.75 -19.30 -19.06
CA LEU A 84 8.51 -18.44 -18.14
C LEU A 84 8.41 -16.96 -18.53
N VAL A 85 8.52 -16.64 -19.81
CA VAL A 85 8.35 -15.25 -20.30
C VAL A 85 6.92 -14.76 -20.07
N HIS A 86 5.90 -15.61 -20.23
CA HIS A 86 4.52 -15.24 -19.96
C HIS A 86 4.29 -14.96 -18.47
N GLN A 87 4.84 -15.80 -17.59
CA GLN A 87 4.79 -15.59 -16.15
C GLN A 87 5.49 -14.27 -15.76
N ALA A 88 6.70 -14.04 -16.27
CA ALA A 88 7.43 -12.79 -16.05
C ALA A 88 6.63 -11.56 -16.55
N GLY A 89 5.95 -11.68 -17.71
CA GLY A 89 5.07 -10.65 -18.23
C GLY A 89 3.89 -10.34 -17.30
N THR A 90 3.28 -11.37 -16.71
CA THR A 90 2.20 -11.22 -15.73
C THR A 90 2.68 -10.50 -14.47
N THR A 91 3.82 -10.93 -13.90
CA THR A 91 4.42 -10.28 -12.72
C THR A 91 4.79 -8.83 -13.00
N MET A 92 5.30 -8.51 -14.19
CA MET A 92 5.56 -7.11 -14.57
C MET A 92 4.27 -6.29 -14.65
N GLY A 93 3.16 -6.89 -15.12
CA GLY A 93 1.85 -6.26 -15.08
C GLY A 93 1.37 -5.94 -13.65
N GLU A 94 1.57 -6.87 -12.71
CA GLU A 94 1.27 -6.67 -11.29
C GLU A 94 2.12 -5.56 -10.66
N ILE A 95 3.40 -5.46 -11.03
CA ILE A 95 4.30 -4.38 -10.60
C ILE A 95 3.77 -3.03 -11.11
N VAL A 96 3.41 -2.93 -12.39
CA VAL A 96 2.86 -1.69 -12.94
C VAL A 96 1.57 -1.29 -12.22
N SER A 97 0.68 -2.24 -11.96
CA SER A 97 -0.55 -1.97 -11.19
C SER A 97 -0.26 -1.52 -9.77
N SER A 98 0.76 -2.08 -9.13
CA SER A 98 1.16 -1.70 -7.76
C SER A 98 1.76 -0.30 -7.73
N VAL A 99 2.60 0.03 -8.71
CA VAL A 99 3.17 1.38 -8.87
C VAL A 99 2.07 2.42 -9.08
N GLN A 100 1.07 2.13 -9.92
CA GLN A 100 -0.08 3.01 -10.12
C GLN A 100 -0.82 3.29 -8.81
N ARG A 101 -1.08 2.25 -8.01
CA ARG A 101 -1.73 2.41 -6.70
C ARG A 101 -0.91 3.28 -5.75
N VAL A 102 0.41 3.13 -5.74
CA VAL A 102 1.30 3.99 -4.94
C VAL A 102 1.21 5.44 -5.42
N THR A 103 1.17 5.68 -6.74
CA THR A 103 0.99 7.01 -7.30
C THR A 103 -0.34 7.64 -6.87
N ASP A 104 -1.43 6.88 -6.88
CA ASP A 104 -2.75 7.36 -6.45
C ASP A 104 -2.73 7.73 -4.95
N ILE A 105 -2.12 6.88 -4.10
CA ILE A 105 -1.94 7.18 -2.68
C ILE A 105 -1.10 8.46 -2.47
N MET A 106 -0.04 8.66 -3.26
CA MET A 106 0.76 9.88 -3.17
C MET A 106 -0.04 11.13 -3.57
N ALA A 107 -0.94 11.01 -4.55
CA ALA A 107 -1.83 12.10 -4.93
C ALA A 107 -2.82 12.44 -3.80
N GLU A 108 -3.41 11.42 -3.16
CA GLU A 108 -4.29 11.59 -1.99
C GLU A 108 -3.54 12.23 -0.81
N ILE A 109 -2.33 11.76 -0.50
CA ILE A 109 -1.49 12.35 0.56
C ILE A 109 -1.15 13.80 0.25
N SER A 110 -0.82 14.12 -1.01
CA SER A 110 -0.50 15.50 -1.40
C SER A 110 -1.71 16.42 -1.23
N ALA A 111 -2.90 15.95 -1.61
CA ALA A 111 -4.15 16.71 -1.43
C ALA A 111 -4.47 16.91 0.06
N ALA A 112 -4.39 15.84 0.86
CA ALA A 112 -4.59 15.91 2.30
C ALA A 112 -3.56 16.83 2.99
N SER A 113 -2.32 16.83 2.52
CA SER A 113 -1.27 17.71 3.04
C SER A 113 -1.57 19.19 2.76
N GLN A 114 -2.10 19.51 1.57
CA GLN A 114 -2.53 20.88 1.23
C GLN A 114 -3.71 21.33 2.09
N GLU A 115 -4.70 20.45 2.30
CA GLU A 115 -5.84 20.75 3.19
C GLU A 115 -5.38 20.94 4.65
N GLN A 116 -4.47 20.10 5.15
CA GLN A 116 -3.88 20.26 6.47
C GLN A 116 -3.10 21.57 6.59
N SER A 117 -2.30 21.95 5.59
CA SER A 117 -1.60 23.23 5.59
C SER A 117 -2.56 24.42 5.69
N ALA A 118 -3.64 24.41 4.90
CA ALA A 118 -4.68 25.44 4.98
C ALA A 118 -5.38 25.46 6.36
N GLY A 119 -5.69 24.29 6.92
CA GLY A 119 -6.25 24.16 8.25
C GLY A 119 -5.33 24.69 9.35
N ILE A 120 -4.01 24.45 9.24
CA ILE A 120 -3.01 24.98 10.17
C ILE A 120 -2.94 26.51 10.09
N GLU A 121 -3.01 27.09 8.89
CA GLU A 121 -3.03 28.55 8.71
C GLU A 121 -4.26 29.17 9.39
N GLN A 122 -5.44 28.57 9.24
CA GLN A 122 -6.65 28.99 9.93
C GLN A 122 -6.54 28.87 11.47
N VAL A 123 -5.96 27.77 11.96
CA VAL A 123 -5.68 27.61 13.40
C VAL A 123 -4.75 28.70 13.89
N ASN A 124 -3.68 28.99 13.15
CA ASN A 124 -2.72 30.05 13.50
C ASN A 124 -3.43 31.41 13.63
N GLN A 125 -4.26 31.77 12.65
CA GLN A 125 -5.03 33.02 12.69
C GLN A 125 -5.96 33.08 13.92
N THR A 126 -6.62 31.96 14.24
CA THR A 126 -7.50 31.87 15.41
C THR A 126 -6.72 32.04 16.72
N VAL A 127 -5.51 31.48 16.81
CA VAL A 127 -4.64 31.61 17.99
C VAL A 127 -4.20 33.07 18.17
N VAL A 128 -3.84 33.76 17.10
CA VAL A 128 -3.51 35.20 17.14
C VAL A 128 -4.69 36.02 17.66
N GLN A 129 -5.91 35.74 17.18
CA GLN A 129 -7.10 36.44 17.64
C GLN A 129 -7.47 36.13 19.10
N MET A 130 -7.26 34.88 19.54
CA MET A 130 -7.40 34.51 20.95
C MET A 130 -6.38 35.24 21.82
N ASP A 131 -5.14 35.39 21.37
CA ASP A 131 -4.12 36.14 22.09
C ASP A 131 -4.51 37.62 22.22
N GLU A 132 -4.95 38.25 21.13
CA GLU A 132 -5.45 39.64 21.15
C GLU A 132 -6.61 39.82 22.14
N THR A 133 -7.60 38.92 22.12
CA THR A 133 -8.73 38.97 23.06
C THR A 133 -8.26 38.74 24.50
N THR A 134 -7.25 37.89 24.71
CA THR A 134 -6.67 37.63 26.03
C THR A 134 -5.95 38.86 26.56
N GLN A 135 -5.19 39.55 25.72
CA GLN A 135 -4.55 40.82 26.06
C GLN A 135 -5.58 41.91 26.37
N GLN A 136 -6.65 42.02 25.58
CA GLN A 136 -7.74 42.95 25.84
C GLN A 136 -8.43 42.66 27.18
N ASN A 137 -8.69 41.39 27.49
CA ASN A 137 -9.27 41.00 28.77
C ASN A 137 -8.35 41.37 29.95
N ALA A 138 -7.04 41.21 29.81
CA ALA A 138 -6.09 41.64 30.82
C ALA A 138 -6.15 43.17 31.04
N ALA A 139 -6.17 43.95 29.97
CA ALA A 139 -6.31 45.41 30.04
C ALA A 139 -7.63 45.84 30.71
N LEU A 140 -8.75 45.21 30.34
CA LEU A 140 -10.05 45.46 30.96
C LEU A 140 -10.06 45.13 32.46
N VAL A 141 -9.35 44.08 32.88
CA VAL A 141 -9.21 43.74 34.30
C VAL A 141 -8.37 44.78 35.04
N GLU A 142 -7.30 45.31 34.43
CA GLU A 142 -6.51 46.41 35.00
C GLU A 142 -7.36 47.68 35.16
N GLU A 143 -8.11 48.07 34.12
CA GLU A 143 -9.03 49.20 34.14
C GLU A 143 -10.12 49.02 35.21
N ALA A 144 -10.75 47.84 35.27
CA ALA A 144 -11.76 47.53 36.28
C ALA A 144 -11.20 47.58 37.70
N THR A 145 -9.96 47.11 37.90
CA THR A 145 -9.27 47.19 39.19
C THR A 145 -8.98 48.63 39.58
N ALA A 146 -8.56 49.47 38.63
CA ALA A 146 -8.35 50.90 38.87
C ALA A 146 -9.68 51.61 39.23
N ALA A 147 -10.76 51.34 38.49
CA ALA A 147 -12.08 51.87 38.77
C ALA A 147 -12.61 51.42 40.15
N ALA A 148 -12.40 50.15 40.52
CA ALA A 148 -12.76 49.64 41.84
C ALA A 148 -12.03 50.37 42.97
N ARG A 149 -10.74 50.66 42.82
CA ARG A 149 -9.97 51.46 43.79
C ARG A 149 -10.50 52.90 43.90
N THR A 150 -10.77 53.55 42.78
CA THR A 150 -11.37 54.91 42.80
C THR A 150 -12.74 54.91 43.48
N MET A 151 -13.57 53.89 43.24
CA MET A 151 -14.86 53.75 43.92
C MET A 151 -14.69 53.50 45.43
N GLU A 152 -13.69 52.72 45.84
CA GLU A 152 -13.34 52.52 47.26
C GLU A 152 -12.88 53.81 47.93
N ASP A 153 -12.01 54.58 47.28
CA ASP A 153 -11.55 55.89 47.77
C ASP A 153 -12.73 56.87 47.94
N GLN A 154 -13.61 56.97 46.95
CA GLN A 154 -14.82 57.81 47.03
C GLN A 154 -15.76 57.37 48.17
N ALA A 155 -15.93 56.07 48.39
CA ALA A 155 -16.73 55.55 49.50
C ALA A 155 -16.11 55.91 50.86
N ASN A 156 -14.79 55.84 50.99
CA ASN A 156 -14.06 56.25 52.19
C ASN A 156 -14.15 57.76 52.46
N ASP A 157 -14.05 58.59 51.41
CA ASP A 157 -14.23 60.04 51.50
C ASP A 157 -15.65 60.41 51.95
N LEU A 158 -16.67 59.77 51.37
CA LEU A 158 -18.07 59.95 51.77
C LEU A 158 -18.31 59.51 53.23
N ALA A 159 -17.75 58.37 53.63
CA ALA A 159 -17.85 57.90 55.02
C ALA A 159 -17.21 58.90 56.00
N THR A 160 -16.04 59.46 55.64
CA THR A 160 -15.36 60.50 56.41
C THR A 160 -16.20 61.78 56.50
N ALA A 161 -16.78 62.24 55.38
CA ALA A 161 -17.66 63.40 55.34
C ALA A 161 -18.89 63.24 56.24
N VAL A 162 -19.54 62.06 56.21
CA VAL A 162 -20.67 61.75 57.10
C VAL A 162 -20.23 61.67 58.56
N SER A 163 -19.03 61.18 58.86
CA SER A 163 -18.51 61.13 60.23
C SER A 163 -18.30 62.51 60.87
N MET A 164 -18.05 63.56 60.05
CA MET A 164 -18.00 64.95 60.52
C MET A 164 -19.37 65.46 60.98
N PHE A 165 -20.46 64.91 60.44
CA PHE A 165 -21.81 65.10 60.97
C PHE A 165 -22.03 64.26 62.24
N ARG A 166 -21.08 64.34 63.19
CA ARG A 166 -21.31 64.00 64.59
C ARG A 166 -22.41 64.93 65.11
N THR A 167 -23.65 64.49 65.03
CA THR A 167 -24.71 64.97 65.91
C THR A 167 -24.28 64.65 67.34
N THR A 168 -23.86 65.66 68.07
CA THR A 168 -23.87 65.67 69.52
C THR A 168 -25.30 65.40 69.98
N THR A 169 -25.64 64.13 70.16
CA THR A 169 -26.67 63.73 71.12
C THR A 169 -25.99 62.84 72.14
N THR A 170 -25.60 63.51 73.22
CA THR A 170 -25.47 62.91 74.54
C THR A 170 -26.78 62.21 74.89
N ARG A 171 -26.78 60.88 74.85
CA ARG A 171 -27.39 60.03 75.89
C ARG A 171 -26.75 58.64 75.90
N ALA A 172 -25.72 58.50 76.73
CA ALA A 172 -25.42 57.25 77.43
C ALA A 172 -26.60 56.95 78.40
N ALA A 173 -27.07 55.74 78.71
CA ALA A 173 -26.84 54.33 78.37
C ALA A 173 -28.06 53.55 78.98
N PRO A 174 -28.15 52.20 79.03
CA PRO A 174 -27.30 51.17 78.44
C PRO A 174 -28.04 50.05 77.66
N ALA A 175 -27.25 49.27 76.92
CA ALA A 175 -27.32 47.82 76.73
C ALA A 175 -28.67 47.12 76.45
N ALA A 176 -28.87 46.72 75.19
CA ALA A 176 -29.29 45.35 74.87
C ALA A 176 -28.69 44.93 73.51
N ARG A 177 -27.98 43.80 73.55
CA ARG A 177 -27.27 43.14 72.46
C ARG A 177 -28.23 42.35 71.54
N PRO A 178 -27.77 41.92 70.35
CA PRO A 178 -28.60 41.54 69.22
C PRO A 178 -29.02 40.06 69.24
N LEU A 179 -30.16 39.74 68.63
CA LEU A 179 -30.47 38.38 68.14
C LEU A 179 -30.29 38.35 66.62
N LEU A 180 -29.04 38.18 66.20
CA LEU A 180 -28.75 37.53 64.93
C LEU A 180 -29.11 36.04 65.11
N THR A 181 -30.14 35.56 64.43
CA THR A 181 -30.29 34.12 64.20
C THR A 181 -29.34 33.75 63.07
N VAL A 182 -28.07 33.57 63.44
CA VAL A 182 -27.11 32.85 62.61
C VAL A 182 -27.54 31.38 62.62
N VAL A 183 -27.95 30.88 61.46
CA VAL A 183 -28.07 29.44 61.19
C VAL A 183 -26.68 28.81 61.41
N PRO A 184 -26.54 27.75 62.23
CA PRO A 184 -25.25 27.13 62.45
C PRO A 184 -24.76 26.42 61.17
N PRO A 185 -23.46 26.52 60.83
CA PRO A 185 -22.87 25.84 59.69
C PRO A 185 -22.51 24.41 60.09
N ALA A 186 -22.91 23.43 59.28
CA ALA A 186 -22.31 22.10 59.29
C ALA A 186 -21.63 21.85 57.94
N ALA A 187 -20.39 21.33 58.06
CA ALA A 187 -19.57 20.67 57.04
C ALA A 187 -18.64 21.55 56.19
N LYS A 188 -17.36 21.52 56.57
CA LYS A 188 -16.28 21.16 55.63
C LYS A 188 -15.52 19.96 56.24
N PRO A 189 -14.98 19.06 55.40
CA PRO A 189 -13.65 19.32 54.87
C PRO A 189 -13.54 19.22 53.34
N GLN A 190 -12.58 19.99 52.83
CA GLN A 190 -11.95 20.03 51.49
C GLN A 190 -11.47 18.66 50.96
N PRO A 191 -11.01 18.53 49.68
CA PRO A 191 -10.59 19.58 48.72
C PRO A 191 -11.14 19.47 47.28
N ALA A 192 -10.95 20.54 46.51
CA ALA A 192 -11.03 20.59 45.04
C ALA A 192 -9.60 20.76 44.47
N PRO A 193 -9.34 20.92 43.16
CA PRO A 193 -10.13 20.65 41.95
C PRO A 193 -9.35 19.82 40.90
N GLY A 194 -10.05 19.29 39.90
CA GLY A 194 -9.41 18.77 38.69
C GLY A 194 -10.44 18.54 37.59
N THR A 195 -10.53 19.47 36.65
CA THR A 195 -11.02 19.17 35.30
C THR A 195 -9.77 18.97 34.42
N PRO A 196 -9.80 18.10 33.39
CA PRO A 196 -10.44 18.55 32.15
C PRO A 196 -11.07 17.44 31.24
N ARG A 197 -12.00 17.92 30.39
CA ARG A 197 -12.18 17.56 28.96
C ARG A 197 -12.84 16.22 28.55
N PRO A 198 -13.28 16.08 27.27
CA PRO A 198 -14.68 15.81 26.92
C PRO A 198 -14.99 14.36 26.51
N ARG A 199 -16.29 14.11 26.30
CA ARG A 199 -16.90 12.88 25.74
C ARG A 199 -16.19 12.32 24.50
N PRO A 200 -16.02 11.00 24.41
CA PRO A 200 -16.07 10.28 23.15
C PRO A 200 -17.52 9.90 22.79
N VAL A 201 -17.84 10.02 21.50
CA VAL A 201 -19.02 9.45 20.84
C VAL A 201 -18.98 7.92 20.87
N PRO A 202 -20.11 7.21 20.98
CA PRO A 202 -20.13 5.76 20.88
C PRO A 202 -19.97 5.33 19.42
N VAL A 203 -18.91 4.58 19.11
CA VAL A 203 -18.82 3.76 17.91
C VAL A 203 -19.63 2.50 18.15
N SER A 204 -20.55 2.22 17.23
CA SER A 204 -21.35 0.99 17.23
C SER A 204 -20.47 -0.24 17.18
N THR A 205 -20.83 -1.21 18.00
CA THR A 205 -20.38 -2.60 18.00
C THR A 205 -20.61 -3.25 16.65
N LEU A 206 -19.53 -3.63 15.95
CA LEU A 206 -19.54 -4.79 15.06
C LEU A 206 -19.02 -5.99 15.85
N GLN A 207 -19.93 -6.92 16.05
CA GLN A 207 -19.71 -8.26 16.55
C GLN A 207 -18.89 -9.03 15.51
N ALA A 208 -17.70 -9.52 15.89
CA ALA A 208 -16.99 -10.55 15.15
C ALA A 208 -16.40 -11.54 16.16
N ASP A 209 -17.06 -12.69 16.15
CA ASP A 209 -16.74 -13.94 16.80
C ASP A 209 -15.46 -14.56 16.21
N GLY A 210 -14.79 -15.43 16.97
CA GLY A 210 -13.77 -16.34 16.45
C GLY A 210 -12.32 -15.88 16.64
N GLY A 211 -11.70 -16.37 17.72
CA GLY A 211 -10.25 -16.36 17.86
C GLY A 211 -9.58 -17.36 16.93
N ASP A 212 -8.42 -16.98 16.39
CA ASP A 212 -7.35 -17.91 16.07
C ASP A 212 -6.02 -17.14 16.01
N TRP A 213 -5.17 -17.31 17.02
CA TRP A 213 -3.76 -16.91 17.02
C TRP A 213 -2.94 -18.14 17.37
N GLN A 214 -2.50 -18.86 16.35
CA GLN A 214 -1.40 -19.82 16.38
C GLN A 214 -0.52 -19.56 15.17
N GLU A 215 0.63 -18.92 15.37
CA GLU A 215 1.96 -19.54 15.25
C GLU A 215 3.07 -18.49 15.40
N PHE A 216 4.16 -18.95 16.02
CA PHE A 216 5.46 -18.32 16.12
C PHE A 216 6.25 -18.48 14.82
#